data_AF-A0A2G9S6M7-F1
#
_entry.id   AF-A0A2G9S6M7-F1
#
_cell.length_a   1.000
_cell.length_b   1.000
_cell.length_c   1.000
_cell.angle_alpha   90.00
_cell.angle_beta   90.00
_cell.angle_gamma   90.00
#
_symmetry.space_group_name_H-M   'P 1'
#
loop_
_entity.id
_entity.type
_entity.pdbx_description
1 polymer ?
#
loop_
_entity_poly.entity_id
_entity_poly.type
_entity_poly.pdbx_seq_one_letter_code
_entity_poly.pdbx_strand_id
1 'polypeptide(L)'
;MLITEEQSSRKTPDTTQMITPQQNNLTMFLTNILLRKGIGGRQWIGKYRRPREVTWTMKESMMRRLEIEAETEYWISRPYMTKEQELRHAAERRHRQFEEVKAQNRAKFPPHKYVADHLNHLNTTKKWTIL
;
A
#
# COMPACT_ATOMS: atom_id res chain seq x y z
N MET A 1 -15.20 52.05 -22.59
CA MET A 1 -16.04 51.62 -21.45
C MET A 1 -15.08 51.33 -20.31
N LEU A 2 -15.08 52.21 -19.31
CA LEU A 2 -14.16 52.23 -18.16
C LEU A 2 -14.81 51.50 -16.99
N ILE A 3 -14.15 50.49 -16.41
CA ILE A 3 -14.35 49.98 -15.04
C ILE A 3 -13.00 49.36 -14.61
N THR A 4 -12.04 50.15 -14.14
CA THR A 4 -11.66 50.40 -12.73
C THR A 4 -11.22 49.17 -11.93
N GLU A 5 -9.93 49.17 -11.63
CA GLU A 5 -9.21 48.36 -10.67
C GLU A 5 -9.82 48.46 -9.26
N GLU A 6 -10.08 47.32 -8.62
CA GLU A 6 -10.28 47.29 -7.16
C GLU A 6 -9.05 46.69 -6.47
N GLN A 7 -8.27 47.61 -5.90
CA GLN A 7 -7.21 47.39 -4.93
C GLN A 7 -7.80 46.83 -3.62
N SER A 8 -7.66 45.51 -3.39
CA SER A 8 -7.93 44.92 -2.07
C SER A 8 -6.65 44.92 -1.23
N SER A 9 -6.50 45.99 -0.46
CA SER A 9 -5.50 46.23 0.57
C SER A 9 -5.39 45.05 1.55
N ARG A 10 -4.34 44.23 1.42
CA ARG A 10 -3.90 43.32 2.48
C ARG A 10 -3.26 44.13 3.59
N LYS A 11 -4.04 44.50 4.60
CA LYS A 11 -3.54 45.02 5.87
C LYS A 11 -2.81 43.89 6.59
N THR A 12 -1.49 44.03 6.74
CA THR A 12 -0.72 43.29 7.73
C THR A 12 -1.15 43.77 9.12
N PRO A 13 -1.61 42.91 10.03
CA PRO A 13 -1.75 43.33 11.43
C PRO A 13 -0.37 43.48 12.04
N ASP A 14 -0.16 44.68 12.58
CA ASP A 14 1.02 45.13 13.29
C ASP A 14 1.46 44.18 14.40
N THR A 15 2.78 44.00 14.45
CA THR A 15 3.65 43.94 15.64
C THR A 15 2.90 44.11 16.97
N THR A 16 2.30 43.03 17.45
CA THR A 16 1.92 42.89 18.85
C THR A 16 2.98 42.03 19.51
N GLN A 17 3.64 42.61 20.49
CA GLN A 17 4.76 42.06 21.23
C GLN A 17 4.44 40.66 21.74
N MET A 18 5.09 39.65 21.17
CA MET A 18 5.06 38.28 21.69
C MET A 18 5.92 38.26 22.96
N ILE A 19 5.27 38.53 24.08
CA ILE A 19 5.76 38.22 25.42
C ILE A 19 6.15 36.75 25.41
N THR A 20 7.44 36.46 25.48
CA THR A 20 7.93 35.11 25.79
C THR A 20 7.64 34.82 27.26
N PRO A 21 6.82 33.82 27.63
CA PRO A 21 6.90 33.28 28.97
C PRO A 21 8.11 32.34 29.03
N GLN A 22 9.29 32.92 29.22
CA GLN A 22 10.38 32.21 29.90
C GLN A 22 10.01 32.22 31.38
N GLN A 23 9.31 31.19 31.86
CA GLN A 23 9.38 30.68 33.24
C GLN A 23 8.43 29.48 33.46
N ASN A 24 9.03 28.37 33.94
CA ASN A 24 8.42 27.27 34.70
C ASN A 24 7.62 26.18 33.95
N ASN A 25 8.29 25.34 33.17
CA ASN A 25 7.66 24.17 32.52
C ASN A 25 8.00 22.79 33.14
N LEU A 26 8.81 22.71 34.20
CA LEU A 26 9.18 21.42 34.81
C LEU A 26 8.17 20.91 35.88
N THR A 27 7.28 21.76 36.39
CA THR A 27 6.35 21.41 37.49
C THR A 27 4.99 20.89 37.03
N MET A 28 4.63 21.04 35.75
CA MET A 28 3.31 20.67 35.19
C MET A 28 3.31 19.37 34.37
N PHE A 29 4.43 18.63 34.33
CA PHE A 29 4.48 17.34 33.63
C PHE A 29 3.99 16.21 34.56
N LEU A 30 4.43 16.21 35.82
CA LEU A 30 4.08 15.19 36.80
C LEU A 30 2.60 15.26 37.19
N THR A 31 2.05 16.46 37.34
CA THR A 31 0.64 16.68 37.68
C THR A 31 -0.31 16.28 36.53
N ASN A 32 0.07 16.55 35.27
CA ASN A 32 -0.68 16.12 34.09
C ASN A 32 -0.64 14.60 33.87
N ILE A 33 0.44 13.91 34.27
CA ILE A 33 0.50 12.45 34.23
C ILE A 33 -0.40 11.85 35.31
N LEU A 34 -0.39 12.40 36.52
CA LEU A 34 -1.14 11.87 37.67
C LEU A 34 -2.66 12.13 37.56
N LEU A 35 -3.10 13.20 36.89
CA LEU A 35 -4.53 13.59 36.79
C LEU A 35 -5.19 13.24 35.44
N ARG A 36 -4.53 12.47 34.57
CA ARG A 36 -5.08 12.16 33.25
C ARG A 36 -6.23 11.17 33.35
N LYS A 37 -7.46 11.62 33.06
CA LYS A 37 -8.62 10.76 32.87
C LYS A 37 -8.38 9.85 31.66
N GLY A 38 -8.09 8.57 31.91
CA GLY A 38 -7.95 7.54 30.88
C GLY A 38 -9.29 7.28 30.18
N ILE A 39 -9.25 6.96 28.89
CA ILE A 39 -10.42 6.48 28.15
C ILE A 39 -10.69 5.05 28.64
N GLY A 40 -11.82 4.83 29.30
CA GLY A 40 -12.17 3.51 29.82
C GLY A 40 -12.37 2.49 28.70
N GLY A 41 -11.90 1.25 28.91
CA GLY A 41 -12.06 0.15 27.95
C GLY A 41 -11.17 0.25 26.71
N ARG A 42 -11.60 -0.37 25.60
CA ARG A 42 -10.84 -0.39 24.32
C ARG A 42 -11.06 0.92 23.56
N GLN A 43 -9.98 1.61 23.20
CA GLN A 43 -10.03 2.97 22.61
C GLN A 43 -10.88 3.10 21.33
N TRP A 44 -10.94 2.06 20.50
CA TRP A 44 -11.56 2.12 19.17
C TRP A 44 -12.88 1.33 19.05
N ILE A 45 -13.36 0.73 20.15
CA ILE A 45 -14.51 -0.19 20.18
C ILE A 45 -15.37 0.12 21.41
N GLY A 46 -16.68 -0.15 21.35
CA GLY A 46 -17.61 0.08 22.48
C GLY A 46 -18.29 1.45 22.46
N LYS A 47 -18.93 1.82 23.59
CA LYS A 47 -19.75 3.03 23.73
C LYS A 47 -18.92 4.32 23.80
N TYR A 48 -17.87 4.33 24.61
CA TYR A 48 -17.01 5.51 24.80
C TYR A 48 -15.67 5.28 24.09
N ARG A 49 -15.56 5.81 22.87
CA ARG A 49 -14.36 5.69 22.02
C ARG A 49 -13.56 6.98 22.01
N ARG A 50 -12.30 6.91 21.58
CA ARG A 50 -11.50 8.10 21.31
C ARG A 50 -12.01 8.80 20.04
N PRO A 51 -12.35 10.10 20.08
CA PRO A 51 -12.67 10.84 18.87
C PRO A 51 -11.44 10.92 17.96
N ARG A 52 -11.62 10.63 16.67
CA ARG A 52 -10.58 10.77 15.65
C ARG A 52 -11.02 11.84 14.67
N GLU A 53 -10.36 12.99 14.73
CA GLU A 53 -10.61 14.09 13.81
C GLU A 53 -9.96 13.82 12.45
N VAL A 54 -10.59 14.33 11.40
CA VAL A 54 -10.05 14.22 10.04
C VAL A 54 -9.06 15.35 9.82
N THR A 55 -7.79 15.00 9.67
CA THR A 55 -6.73 15.97 9.39
C THR A 55 -6.81 16.47 7.96
N TRP A 56 -6.20 17.63 7.69
CA TRP A 56 -6.10 18.17 6.33
C TRP A 56 -5.43 17.21 5.35
N THR A 57 -4.34 16.55 5.77
CA THR A 57 -3.62 15.55 4.96
C THR A 57 -4.49 14.37 4.56
N MET A 58 -5.42 13.95 5.41
CA MET A 58 -6.39 12.89 5.08
C MET A 58 -7.37 13.35 4.00
N LYS A 59 -7.81 14.62 4.05
CA LYS A 59 -8.68 15.19 3.01
C LYS A 59 -7.95 15.32 1.68
N GLU A 60 -6.72 15.83 1.71
CA GLU A 60 -5.88 15.96 0.51
C GLU A 60 -5.58 14.61 -0.14
N SER A 61 -5.20 13.60 0.65
CA SER A 61 -4.97 12.26 0.12
C SER A 61 -6.24 11.60 -0.45
N MET A 62 -7.41 11.91 0.12
CA MET A 62 -8.69 11.49 -0.44
C MET A 62 -8.97 12.18 -1.78
N MET A 63 -8.81 13.51 -1.86
CA MET A 63 -9.03 14.26 -3.10
C MET A 63 -8.14 13.74 -4.24
N ARG A 64 -6.85 13.51 -3.96
CA ARG A 64 -5.92 12.94 -4.94
C ARG A 64 -6.37 11.57 -5.47
N ARG A 65 -6.95 10.72 -4.62
CA ARG A 65 -7.49 9.43 -5.06
C ARG A 65 -8.72 9.59 -5.94
N LEU A 66 -9.62 10.49 -5.57
CA LEU A 66 -10.82 10.79 -6.36
C LEU A 66 -10.47 11.37 -7.73
N GLU A 67 -9.42 12.20 -7.82
CA GLU A 67 -8.90 12.71 -9.09
C GLU A 67 -8.41 11.56 -9.99
N ILE A 68 -7.66 10.61 -9.44
CA ILE A 68 -7.20 9.42 -10.18
C ILE A 68 -8.36 8.53 -10.61
N GLU A 69 -9.37 8.35 -9.75
CA GLU A 69 -10.57 7.57 -10.08
C GLU A 69 -11.35 8.22 -11.22
N ALA A 70 -11.52 9.54 -11.21
CA ALA A 70 -12.19 10.28 -12.27
C ALA A 70 -11.43 10.19 -13.61
N GLU A 71 -10.10 10.28 -13.58
CA GLU A 71 -9.28 10.06 -14.77
C GLU A 71 -9.41 8.62 -15.30
N THR A 72 -9.39 7.63 -14.39
CA THR A 72 -9.52 6.22 -14.74
C THR A 72 -10.88 5.93 -15.38
N GLU A 73 -11.96 6.50 -14.83
CA GLU A 73 -13.31 6.37 -15.37
C GLU A 73 -13.40 6.91 -16.80
N TYR A 74 -12.79 8.08 -17.06
CA TYR A 74 -12.71 8.65 -18.40
C TYR A 74 -12.06 7.67 -19.40
N TRP A 75 -10.94 7.05 -19.03
CA TRP A 75 -10.24 6.11 -19.91
C TRP A 75 -10.98 4.80 -20.12
N ILE A 76 -11.65 4.27 -19.10
CA ILE A 76 -12.41 3.01 -19.19
C ILE A 76 -13.74 3.19 -19.96
N SER A 77 -14.30 4.41 -19.99
CA SER A 77 -15.59 4.68 -20.63
C SER A 77 -15.65 4.40 -22.14
N ARG A 78 -14.50 4.29 -22.82
CA ARG A 78 -14.41 4.17 -24.28
C ARG A 78 -13.77 2.85 -24.71
N PRO A 79 -14.55 1.76 -24.80
CA PRO A 79 -14.04 0.48 -25.27
C PRO A 79 -13.71 0.52 -26.77
N TYR A 80 -12.64 -0.17 -27.15
CA TYR A 80 -12.22 -0.28 -28.56
C TYR A 80 -13.08 -1.27 -29.38
N MET A 81 -13.51 -2.37 -28.76
CA MET A 81 -14.38 -3.38 -29.39
C MET A 81 -15.72 -3.44 -28.67
N THR A 82 -16.78 -3.77 -29.43
CA THR A 82 -18.06 -4.14 -28.83
C THR A 82 -17.97 -5.55 -28.24
N LYS A 83 -18.87 -5.87 -27.31
CA LYS A 83 -18.94 -7.18 -26.67
C LYS A 83 -19.12 -8.34 -27.67
N GLU A 84 -19.82 -8.08 -28.77
CA GLU A 84 -20.02 -9.05 -29.84
C GLU A 84 -18.73 -9.35 -30.60
N GLN A 85 -17.90 -8.33 -30.84
CA GLN A 85 -16.59 -8.47 -31.49
C GLN A 85 -15.58 -9.17 -30.59
N GLU A 86 -15.62 -8.92 -29.28
CA GLU A 86 -14.73 -9.58 -28.31
C GLU A 86 -15.02 -11.09 -28.18
N LEU A 87 -16.25 -11.51 -28.50
CA LEU A 87 -16.71 -12.88 -28.28
C LEU A 87 -15.79 -13.88 -28.98
N ARG A 88 -15.17 -14.75 -28.18
CA ARG A 88 -14.28 -15.86 -28.59
C ARG A 88 -12.99 -15.48 -29.33
N HIS A 89 -12.66 -14.21 -29.52
CA HIS A 89 -11.43 -13.77 -30.21
C HIS A 89 -10.14 -14.40 -29.64
N ALA A 90 -10.06 -14.59 -28.31
CA ALA A 90 -8.90 -15.18 -27.63
C ALA A 90 -9.15 -16.59 -27.04
N ALA A 91 -10.16 -17.32 -27.54
CA ALA A 91 -10.53 -18.63 -26.97
C ALA A 91 -9.44 -19.70 -27.20
N GLU A 92 -8.91 -19.81 -28.41
CA GLU A 92 -7.88 -20.79 -28.76
C GLU A 92 -6.60 -20.61 -27.94
N ARG A 93 -6.13 -19.37 -27.80
CA ARG A 93 -4.97 -19.04 -26.96
C ARG A 93 -5.17 -19.48 -25.51
N ARG A 94 -6.34 -19.20 -24.93
CA ARG A 94 -6.66 -19.61 -23.55
C ARG A 94 -6.73 -21.13 -23.41
N HIS A 95 -7.28 -21.82 -24.41
CA HIS A 95 -7.33 -23.28 -24.42
C HIS A 95 -5.92 -23.87 -24.44
N ARG A 96 -5.05 -23.40 -25.33
CA ARG A 96 -3.66 -23.83 -25.40
C ARG A 96 -2.91 -23.61 -24.07
N GLN A 97 -3.03 -22.41 -23.48
CA GLN A 97 -2.43 -22.12 -22.18
C GLN A 97 -2.94 -23.06 -21.09
N PHE A 98 -4.23 -23.38 -21.11
CA PHE A 98 -4.81 -24.32 -20.16
C PHE A 98 -4.29 -25.75 -20.35
N GLU A 99 -4.16 -26.22 -21.60
CA GLU A 99 -3.59 -27.52 -21.91
C GLU A 99 -2.11 -27.64 -21.51
N GLU A 100 -1.33 -26.58 -21.72
CA GLU A 100 0.07 -26.49 -21.28
C GLU A 100 0.18 -26.62 -19.76
N VAL A 101 -0.64 -25.88 -19.00
CA VAL A 101 -0.70 -25.99 -17.53
C VAL A 101 -1.13 -27.39 -17.10
N LYS A 102 -2.12 -27.99 -17.78
CA LYS A 102 -2.56 -29.37 -17.51
C LYS A 102 -1.46 -30.38 -17.81
N ALA A 103 -0.66 -30.18 -18.86
CA ALA A 103 0.47 -31.02 -19.20
C ALA A 103 1.58 -30.90 -18.15
N GLN A 104 1.92 -29.68 -17.71
CA GLN A 104 2.91 -29.45 -16.65
C GLN A 104 2.51 -30.10 -15.34
N ASN A 105 1.24 -29.95 -14.95
CA ASN A 105 0.72 -30.58 -13.73
C ASN A 105 0.76 -32.11 -13.82
N ARG A 106 0.47 -32.69 -15.00
CA ARG A 106 0.63 -34.13 -15.24
C ARG A 106 2.09 -34.58 -15.26
N ALA A 107 3.01 -33.73 -15.71
CA ALA A 107 4.44 -34.06 -15.75
C ALA A 107 5.11 -33.97 -14.37
N LYS A 108 4.42 -33.47 -13.34
CA LYS A 108 4.96 -33.33 -11.98
C LYS A 108 5.04 -34.68 -11.28
N PHE A 109 6.11 -35.41 -11.54
CA PHE A 109 6.47 -36.67 -10.87
C PHE A 109 7.83 -36.57 -10.18
N PRO A 110 8.10 -37.40 -9.14
CA PRO A 110 9.43 -37.50 -8.56
C PRO A 110 10.49 -37.87 -9.62
N PRO A 111 11.73 -37.35 -9.50
CA PRO A 111 12.78 -37.65 -10.45
C PRO A 111 13.18 -39.14 -10.40
N HIS A 112 13.67 -39.65 -11.53
CA HIS A 112 14.24 -40.99 -11.61
C HIS A 112 15.46 -41.11 -10.69
N LYS A 113 15.59 -42.24 -10.01
CA LYS A 113 16.77 -42.59 -9.20
C LYS A 113 17.62 -43.58 -9.99
N TYR A 114 18.89 -43.28 -10.19
CA TYR A 114 19.80 -44.14 -10.94
C TYR A 114 20.70 -44.94 -10.00
N VAL A 115 20.93 -46.22 -10.33
CA VAL A 115 21.83 -47.10 -9.57
C VAL A 115 23.28 -46.58 -9.60
N ALA A 116 23.66 -45.92 -10.69
CA ALA A 116 24.97 -45.28 -10.84
C ALA A 116 25.26 -44.27 -9.73
N ASP A 117 24.27 -43.48 -9.30
CA ASP A 117 24.42 -42.50 -8.22
C ASP A 117 24.77 -43.19 -6.90
N HIS A 118 24.15 -44.35 -6.64
CA HIS A 118 24.42 -45.16 -5.46
C HIS A 118 25.78 -45.85 -5.52
N LEU A 119 26.18 -46.38 -6.69
CA LEU A 119 27.47 -47.05 -6.85
C LEU A 119 28.65 -46.06 -6.84
N ASN A 120 28.46 -44.86 -7.36
CA ASN A 120 29.47 -43.79 -7.30
C ASN A 120 29.83 -43.42 -5.86
N HIS A 121 28.90 -43.56 -4.92
CA HIS A 121 29.17 -43.33 -3.51
C HIS A 121 30.25 -44.28 -2.95
N LEU A 122 30.37 -45.49 -3.50
CA LEU A 122 31.39 -46.46 -3.07
C LEU A 122 32.82 -46.03 -3.45
N ASN A 123 32.98 -45.13 -4.42
CA ASN A 123 34.30 -44.61 -4.81
C ASN A 123 34.92 -43.68 -3.75
N THR A 124 34.18 -43.29 -2.71
CA THR A 124 34.69 -42.45 -1.60
C THR A 124 35.85 -43.08 -0.84
N THR A 125 35.91 -44.42 -0.79
CA THR A 125 36.98 -45.15 -0.10
C THR A 125 38.11 -45.60 -1.04
N LYS A 126 38.09 -45.15 -2.29
CA LYS A 126 39.09 -45.51 -3.29
C LYS A 126 40.46 -44.94 -2.89
N LYS A 127 41.42 -45.82 -2.60
CA LYS A 127 42.80 -45.47 -2.28
C LYS A 127 43.72 -45.77 -3.45
N TRP A 128 44.77 -44.98 -3.59
CA TRP A 128 45.84 -45.26 -4.55
C TRP A 128 46.80 -46.26 -3.92
N THR A 129 47.21 -47.29 -4.67
CA THR A 129 48.31 -48.16 -4.30
C THR A 129 49.61 -47.36 -4.42
N ILE A 130 50.26 -47.12 -3.29
CA ILE A 130 51.63 -46.59 -3.27
C ILE A 130 52.52 -47.80 -3.54
N LEU A 131 53.08 -47.85 -4.75
CA LEU A 131 54.22 -48.72 -5.11
C LEU A 131 55.52 -48.06 -4.66
#